data_AF-A0A8S4S987-F1
#
_entry.id   AF-A0A8S4S987-F1
#
_cell.length_a   1.000
_cell.length_b   1.000
_cell.length_c   1.000
_cell.angle_alpha   90.00
_cell.angle_beta   90.00
_cell.angle_gamma   90.00
#
_symmetry.space_group_name_H-M   'P 1'
#
loop_
_entity.id
_entity.type
_entity.pdbx_description
1 polymer ?
#
loop_
_entity_poly.entity_id
_entity_poly.type
_entity_poly.pdbx_seq_one_letter_code
_entity_poly.pdbx_strand_id
1 'polypeptide(L)'
;MNMSKTKIMSNAHVPFHPVIVGSSVLEIVDEYIYLGHTIQLGRSNFEKEVNRRIQLGWAAFGKLRDIFSSKIPQCLKTKVFEQCVLPVMTYGTETWPLTMSLIRRLRVTQRAMVRAILGVSLRDQIRNEEIRRRTRVSDIAQRVAKLKWQWAGHIARRTDGRWGLKVLEWRTRTGKRSVGRPPTRWTDDIRRVAGSRWRQAAQDRAL
;
A
#
# COMPACT_ATOMS: atom_id res chain seq x y z
N MET A 1 -18.03 -19.15 -16.79
CA MET A 1 -17.63 -17.84 -16.23
C MET A 1 -18.65 -17.44 -15.17
N ASN A 2 -18.22 -16.92 -14.01
CA ASN A 2 -19.15 -16.50 -12.96
C ASN A 2 -19.57 -15.03 -13.17
N MET A 3 -20.80 -14.81 -13.62
CA MET A 3 -21.29 -13.48 -14.00
C MET A 3 -21.42 -12.50 -12.83
N SER A 4 -21.64 -12.99 -11.60
CA SER A 4 -21.71 -12.10 -10.44
C SER A 4 -20.33 -11.55 -10.03
N LYS A 5 -19.25 -12.27 -10.38
CA LYS A 5 -17.85 -11.90 -10.11
C LYS A 5 -17.15 -11.22 -11.30
N THR A 6 -17.77 -11.23 -12.48
CA THR A 6 -17.21 -10.58 -13.67
C THR A 6 -17.81 -9.19 -13.80
N LYS A 7 -16.98 -8.15 -13.70
CA LYS A 7 -17.37 -6.74 -13.80
C LYS A 7 -16.53 -6.03 -14.85
N ILE A 8 -17.02 -4.89 -15.34
CA ILE A 8 -16.33 -4.06 -16.33
C ILE A 8 -15.91 -2.75 -15.68
N MET A 9 -14.69 -2.32 -15.99
CA MET A 9 -14.16 -1.02 -15.62
C MET A 9 -13.63 -0.34 -16.88
N SER A 10 -13.98 0.94 -17.08
CA SER A 10 -13.47 1.75 -18.19
C SER A 10 -12.76 3.01 -17.68
N ASN A 11 -11.84 3.54 -18.47
CA ASN A 11 -11.26 4.85 -18.19
C ASN A 11 -12.16 5.96 -18.76
N ALA A 12 -11.95 7.20 -18.32
CA ALA A 12 -12.74 8.35 -18.75
C ALA A 12 -12.61 8.72 -20.24
N HIS A 13 -11.73 8.05 -20.99
CA HIS A 13 -11.45 8.37 -22.40
C HIS A 13 -12.14 7.42 -23.39
N VAL A 14 -12.80 6.36 -22.91
CA VAL A 14 -13.48 5.40 -23.76
C VAL A 14 -14.98 5.47 -23.47
N PRO A 15 -15.81 5.90 -24.44
CA PRO A 15 -17.25 5.87 -24.29
C PRO A 15 -17.73 4.44 -24.07
N PHE A 16 -18.60 4.27 -23.09
CA PHE A 16 -19.03 2.96 -22.64
C PHE A 16 -19.95 2.28 -23.68
N HIS A 17 -19.73 0.98 -23.87
CA HIS A 17 -20.61 0.11 -24.64
C HIS A 17 -20.96 -1.13 -23.80
N PRO A 18 -22.25 -1.53 -23.70
CA PRO A 18 -22.64 -2.74 -22.99
C PRO A 18 -21.90 -3.95 -23.56
N VAL A 19 -21.17 -4.66 -22.71
CA VAL A 19 -20.56 -5.94 -23.10
C VAL A 19 -21.48 -7.04 -22.63
N ILE A 20 -21.94 -7.82 -23.61
CA ILE A 20 -22.85 -8.94 -23.41
C ILE A 20 -22.04 -10.22 -23.48
N VAL A 21 -22.18 -11.08 -22.48
CA VAL A 21 -21.58 -12.42 -22.47
C VAL A 21 -22.72 -13.43 -22.37
N GLY A 22 -22.98 -14.13 -23.48
CA GLY A 22 -24.17 -14.97 -23.60
C GLY A 22 -25.44 -14.11 -23.60
N SER A 23 -26.29 -14.29 -22.59
CA SER A 23 -27.53 -13.53 -22.38
C SER A 23 -27.44 -12.49 -21.25
N SER A 24 -26.28 -12.36 -20.59
CA SER A 24 -26.10 -11.44 -19.46
C SER A 24 -25.30 -10.21 -19.85
N VAL A 25 -25.81 -9.04 -19.48
CA VAL A 25 -25.05 -7.78 -19.53
C VAL A 25 -24.15 -7.72 -18.30
N LEU A 26 -22.86 -7.47 -18.51
CA LEU A 26 -21.91 -7.35 -17.41
C LEU A 26 -22.07 -6.00 -16.69
N GLU A 27 -22.08 -6.05 -15.36
CA GLU A 27 -22.17 -4.84 -14.53
C GLU A 27 -20.89 -4.01 -14.64
N ILE A 28 -21.07 -2.70 -14.71
CA ILE A 28 -20.01 -1.70 -14.80
C ILE A 28 -19.77 -1.16 -13.40
N VAL A 29 -18.50 -1.07 -13.00
CA VAL A 29 -18.11 -0.58 -11.68
C VAL A 29 -16.96 0.42 -11.80
N ASP A 30 -16.99 1.45 -10.97
CA ASP A 30 -15.87 2.41 -10.86
C ASP A 30 -14.72 1.87 -10.01
N GLU A 31 -15.00 0.88 -9.17
CA GLU A 31 -14.05 0.21 -8.30
C GLU A 31 -14.34 -1.28 -8.18
N TYR A 32 -13.28 -2.06 -8.02
CA TYR A 32 -13.41 -3.51 -7.86
C TYR A 32 -12.30 -4.07 -6.98
N ILE A 33 -12.62 -5.05 -6.14
CA ILE A 33 -11.62 -5.75 -5.34
C ILE A 33 -11.13 -6.96 -6.14
N TYR A 34 -9.90 -6.87 -6.64
CA TYR A 34 -9.24 -7.95 -7.36
C TYR A 34 -8.06 -8.48 -6.55
N LEU A 35 -8.03 -9.79 -6.31
CA LEU A 35 -6.99 -10.46 -5.49
C LEU A 35 -6.78 -9.77 -4.13
N GLY A 36 -7.87 -9.27 -3.54
CA GLY A 36 -7.84 -8.59 -2.26
C GLY A 36 -7.28 -7.18 -2.29
N HIS A 37 -7.05 -6.56 -3.45
CA HIS A 37 -6.62 -5.17 -3.65
C HIS A 37 -7.72 -4.37 -4.36
N THR A 38 -8.10 -3.20 -3.82
CA THR A 38 -9.08 -2.32 -4.46
C THR A 38 -8.43 -1.63 -5.66
N ILE A 39 -8.96 -1.91 -6.84
CA ILE A 39 -8.60 -1.26 -8.09
C ILE A 39 -9.59 -0.14 -8.34
N GLN A 40 -9.07 1.05 -8.61
CA GLN A 40 -9.82 2.21 -9.08
C GLN A 40 -9.00 2.88 -10.19
N LEU A 41 -9.67 3.43 -11.20
CA LEU A 41 -9.02 4.19 -12.27
C LEU A 41 -9.04 5.69 -11.94
N GLY A 42 -8.03 6.44 -12.38
CA GLY A 42 -7.93 7.89 -12.17
C GLY A 42 -6.83 8.34 -11.21
N ARG A 43 -6.82 9.65 -10.87
CA ARG A 43 -5.72 10.31 -10.14
C ARG A 43 -5.61 9.95 -8.64
N SER A 44 -6.70 9.46 -8.04
CA SER A 44 -6.81 9.21 -6.58
C SER A 44 -6.92 7.72 -6.24
N ASN A 45 -6.44 6.87 -7.13
CA ASN A 45 -6.73 5.43 -7.15
C ASN A 45 -6.28 4.62 -5.93
N PHE A 46 -5.36 5.14 -5.10
CA PHE A 46 -4.89 4.42 -3.91
C PHE A 46 -5.53 4.87 -2.60
N GLU A 47 -6.25 6.00 -2.57
CA GLU A 47 -6.80 6.54 -1.31
C GLU A 47 -7.82 5.58 -0.69
N LYS A 48 -8.68 4.96 -1.52
CA LYS A 48 -9.67 3.96 -1.11
C LYS A 48 -9.00 2.67 -0.65
N GLU A 49 -7.99 2.18 -1.36
CA GLU A 49 -7.23 1.01 -0.94
C GLU A 49 -6.52 1.26 0.41
N VAL A 50 -5.92 2.43 0.61
CA VAL A 50 -5.27 2.77 1.89
C VAL A 50 -6.29 2.78 3.03
N ASN A 51 -7.46 3.36 2.80
CA ASN A 51 -8.58 3.30 3.75
C ASN A 51 -8.94 1.86 4.10
N ARG A 52 -9.09 1.01 3.08
CA ARG A 52 -9.42 -0.39 3.25
C ARG A 52 -8.34 -1.14 4.05
N ARG A 53 -7.05 -0.90 3.79
CA ARG A 53 -5.94 -1.48 4.57
C ARG A 53 -5.93 -1.02 6.02
N ILE A 54 -6.26 0.24 6.28
CA ILE A 54 -6.41 0.77 7.64
C ILE A 54 -7.57 0.07 8.36
N GLN A 55 -8.72 -0.08 7.72
CA GLN A 55 -9.87 -0.78 8.29
C GLN A 55 -9.57 -2.25 8.57
N LEU A 56 -8.94 -2.94 7.61
CA LEU A 56 -8.50 -4.34 7.79
C LEU A 56 -7.46 -4.47 8.90
N GLY A 57 -6.53 -3.51 9.01
CA GLY A 57 -5.57 -3.43 10.11
C GLY A 57 -6.26 -3.29 11.47
N TRP A 58 -7.27 -2.43 11.57
CA TRP A 58 -8.08 -2.31 12.79
C TRP A 58 -8.88 -3.56 13.10
N ALA A 59 -9.46 -4.22 12.09
CA ALA A 59 -10.17 -5.48 12.28
C ALA A 59 -9.21 -6.59 12.79
N ALA A 60 -8.01 -6.69 12.21
CA ALA A 60 -6.98 -7.63 12.67
C ALA A 60 -6.51 -7.30 14.10
N PHE A 61 -6.33 -6.00 14.41
CA PHE A 61 -5.98 -5.54 15.75
C PHE A 61 -7.07 -5.89 16.78
N GLY A 62 -8.34 -5.65 16.44
CA GLY A 62 -9.49 -5.93 17.30
C GLY A 62 -9.66 -7.42 17.57
N LYS A 63 -9.41 -8.29 16.59
CA LYS A 63 -9.42 -9.75 16.78
C LYS A 63 -8.35 -10.24 17.78
N LEU A 64 -7.27 -9.48 17.95
CA LEU A 64 -6.17 -9.77 18.87
C LEU A 64 -6.24 -8.91 20.15
N ARG A 65 -7.39 -8.28 20.42
CA ARG A 65 -7.58 -7.39 21.58
C ARG A 65 -7.19 -8.08 22.89
N ASP A 66 -7.59 -9.33 23.08
CA ASP A 66 -7.34 -10.03 24.35
C ASP A 66 -5.84 -10.22 24.60
N ILE A 67 -5.04 -10.42 23.54
CA ILE A 67 -3.58 -10.46 23.61
C ILE A 67 -3.03 -9.07 23.96
N PHE A 68 -3.48 -8.02 23.26
CA PHE A 68 -2.98 -6.66 23.48
C PHE A 68 -3.35 -6.09 24.85
N SER A 69 -4.50 -6.49 25.40
CA SER A 69 -4.98 -6.09 26.73
C SER A 69 -4.48 -6.97 27.88
N SER A 70 -3.93 -8.15 27.59
CA SER A 70 -3.41 -9.07 28.63
C SER A 70 -2.19 -8.54 29.38
N LYS A 71 -1.81 -9.21 30.48
CA LYS A 71 -0.60 -8.89 31.27
C LYS A 71 0.70 -9.46 30.68
N ILE A 72 0.70 -9.95 29.43
CA ILE A 72 1.91 -10.49 28.81
C ILE A 72 2.98 -9.40 28.61
N PRO A 73 4.27 -9.77 28.56
CA PRO A 73 5.36 -8.84 28.31
C PRO A 73 5.15 -7.99 27.05
N GLN A 74 5.48 -6.70 27.16
CA GLN A 74 5.32 -5.74 26.06
C GLN A 74 6.04 -6.16 24.77
N CYS A 75 7.21 -6.79 24.89
CA CYS A 75 7.98 -7.29 23.75
C CYS A 75 7.23 -8.36 22.93
N LEU A 76 6.40 -9.18 23.59
CA LEU A 76 5.59 -10.18 22.91
C LEU A 76 4.40 -9.52 22.20
N LYS A 77 3.75 -8.54 22.84
CA LYS A 77 2.68 -7.77 22.21
C LYS A 77 3.17 -7.05 20.96
N THR A 78 4.33 -6.40 21.02
CA THR A 78 4.90 -5.70 19.87
C THR A 78 5.28 -6.67 18.76
N LYS A 79 5.82 -7.85 19.10
CA LYS A 79 6.10 -8.90 18.12
C LYS A 79 4.84 -9.42 17.42
N VAL A 80 3.76 -9.67 18.18
CA VAL A 80 2.45 -10.05 17.61
C VAL A 80 1.92 -8.94 16.69
N PHE A 81 2.03 -7.68 17.10
CA PHE A 81 1.62 -6.56 16.25
C PHE A 81 2.40 -6.53 14.92
N GLU A 82 3.72 -6.68 14.97
CA GLU A 82 4.58 -6.67 13.77
C GLU A 82 4.35 -7.87 12.84
N GLN A 83 3.98 -9.02 13.39
CA GLN A 83 3.78 -10.25 12.62
C GLN A 83 2.35 -10.44 12.10
N CYS A 84 1.34 -9.92 12.81
CA CYS A 84 -0.06 -10.19 12.50
C CYS A 84 -0.82 -8.97 11.99
N VAL A 85 -0.54 -7.77 12.53
CA VAL A 85 -1.31 -6.55 12.19
C VAL A 85 -0.59 -5.74 11.12
N LEU A 86 0.71 -5.52 11.29
CA LEU A 86 1.50 -4.72 10.36
C LEU A 86 1.45 -5.26 8.92
N PRO A 87 1.54 -6.58 8.66
CA PRO A 87 1.48 -7.10 7.29
C PRO A 87 0.12 -6.86 6.62
N VAL A 88 -0.98 -6.87 7.38
CA VAL A 88 -2.32 -6.58 6.87
C VAL A 88 -2.41 -5.13 6.39
N MET A 89 -1.81 -4.21 7.15
CA MET A 89 -1.75 -2.79 6.78
C MET A 89 -0.81 -2.51 5.60
N THR A 90 0.29 -3.26 5.48
CA THR A 90 1.30 -3.04 4.44
C THR A 90 1.10 -3.85 3.17
N TYR A 91 0.08 -4.71 3.12
CA TYR A 91 -0.18 -5.56 1.96
C TYR A 91 -0.40 -4.73 0.69
N GLY A 92 0.35 -5.04 -0.37
CA GLY A 92 0.23 -4.42 -1.68
C GLY A 92 0.81 -3.00 -1.77
N THR A 93 1.35 -2.46 -0.68
CA THR A 93 1.93 -1.10 -0.65
C THR A 93 3.12 -0.93 -1.59
N GLU A 94 3.83 -2.02 -1.90
CA GLU A 94 4.91 -2.07 -2.87
C GLU A 94 4.48 -1.70 -4.29
N THR A 95 3.19 -1.79 -4.60
CA THR A 95 2.62 -1.44 -5.91
C THR A 95 2.16 0.02 -6.00
N TRP A 96 2.16 0.76 -4.88
CA TRP A 96 1.61 2.11 -4.82
C TRP A 96 2.69 3.18 -5.10
N PRO A 97 2.33 4.33 -5.69
CA PRO A 97 3.12 5.55 -5.58
C PRO A 97 3.04 6.06 -4.14
N LEU A 98 4.19 6.09 -3.46
CA LEU A 98 4.24 6.41 -2.03
C LEU A 98 4.21 7.92 -1.79
N THR A 99 3.00 8.50 -1.78
CA THR A 99 2.84 9.91 -1.42
C THR A 99 3.01 10.11 0.09
N MET A 100 3.45 11.30 0.49
CA MET A 100 3.59 11.65 1.91
C MET A 100 2.25 11.59 2.65
N SER A 101 1.13 11.89 1.97
CA SER A 101 -0.21 11.79 2.54
C SER A 101 -0.51 10.35 2.94
N LEU A 102 -0.33 9.38 2.03
CA LEU A 102 -0.61 7.97 2.29
C LEU A 102 0.27 7.42 3.42
N ILE A 103 1.57 7.71 3.39
CA ILE A 103 2.50 7.29 4.46
C ILE A 103 2.09 7.90 5.80
N ARG A 104 1.69 9.18 5.83
CA ARG A 104 1.24 9.85 7.06
C ARG A 104 0.01 9.15 7.64
N ARG A 105 -0.97 8.79 6.81
CA ARG A 105 -2.18 8.08 7.24
C ARG A 105 -1.84 6.73 7.88
N LEU A 106 -1.01 5.92 7.21
CA LEU A 106 -0.52 4.64 7.75
C LEU A 106 0.25 4.82 9.07
N ARG A 107 1.13 5.82 9.16
CA ARG A 107 1.88 6.13 10.40
C ARG A 107 0.96 6.55 11.55
N VAL A 108 -0.06 7.36 11.29
CA VAL A 108 -1.03 7.79 12.30
C VAL A 108 -1.78 6.57 12.83
N THR A 109 -2.27 5.71 11.94
CA THR A 109 -2.96 4.46 12.32
C THR A 109 -2.06 3.55 13.16
N GLN A 110 -0.83 3.28 12.70
CA GLN A 110 0.12 2.46 13.46
C GLN A 110 0.36 3.02 14.86
N ARG A 111 0.56 4.34 14.97
CA ARG A 111 0.79 5.01 16.25
C ARG A 111 -0.42 4.93 17.19
N ALA A 112 -1.63 4.98 16.67
CA ALA A 112 -2.85 4.80 17.46
C ALA A 112 -2.93 3.38 18.03
N MET A 113 -2.68 2.36 17.20
CA MET A 113 -2.66 0.97 17.65
C MET A 113 -1.55 0.71 18.69
N VAL A 114 -0.34 1.21 18.45
CA VAL A 114 0.80 1.04 19.38
C VAL A 114 0.53 1.72 20.73
N ARG A 115 -0.12 2.89 20.73
CA ARG A 115 -0.58 3.54 21.97
C ARG A 115 -1.58 2.67 22.74
N ALA A 116 -2.54 2.09 22.03
CA ALA A 116 -3.52 1.18 22.63
C ALA A 116 -2.84 -0.06 23.26
N ILE A 117 -1.82 -0.63 22.60
CA ILE A 117 -1.02 -1.74 23.18
C ILE A 117 -0.36 -1.33 24.50
N LEU A 118 0.17 -0.10 24.57
CA LEU A 118 0.81 0.44 25.77
C LEU A 118 -0.18 0.89 26.85
N GLY A 119 -1.48 0.93 26.56
CA GLY A 119 -2.49 1.52 27.46
C GLY A 119 -2.32 3.03 27.66
N VAL A 120 -1.66 3.73 26.73
CA VAL A 120 -1.37 5.17 26.82
C VAL A 120 -2.38 5.96 25.98
N SER A 121 -2.93 7.00 26.57
CA SER A 121 -3.83 7.95 25.94
C SER A 121 -3.08 9.15 25.35
N LEU A 122 -3.78 9.98 24.57
CA LEU A 122 -3.22 11.26 24.11
C LEU A 122 -3.07 12.28 25.25
N ARG A 123 -3.81 12.12 26.36
CA ARG A 123 -3.77 13.02 27.52
C ARG A 123 -2.49 12.86 28.32
N ASP A 124 -1.84 11.71 28.23
CA ASP A 124 -0.56 11.44 28.91
C ASP A 124 0.61 12.22 28.27
N GLN A 125 0.37 12.89 27.12
CA GLN A 125 1.33 13.75 26.41
C GLN A 125 2.71 13.09 26.16
N ILE A 126 2.76 11.76 26.10
CA ILE A 126 3.99 11.03 25.85
C ILE A 126 4.46 11.28 24.42
N ARG A 127 5.72 11.72 24.30
CA ARG A 127 6.38 11.99 23.03
C ARG A 127 6.42 10.75 22.13
N ASN A 128 6.33 10.97 20.82
CA ASN A 128 6.34 9.86 19.85
C ASN A 128 7.67 9.11 19.85
N GLU A 129 8.80 9.80 20.10
CA GLU A 129 10.12 9.18 20.23
C GLU A 129 10.15 8.20 21.40
N GLU A 130 9.51 8.57 22.52
CA GLU A 130 9.45 7.73 23.71
C GLU A 130 8.64 6.46 23.48
N ILE A 131 7.47 6.58 22.83
CA ILE A 131 6.65 5.43 22.44
C ILE A 131 7.44 4.47 21.54
N ARG A 132 8.22 5.01 20.60
CA ARG A 132 9.10 4.21 19.73
C ARG A 132 10.22 3.53 20.50
N ARG A 133 10.85 4.24 21.45
CA ARG A 133 11.91 3.69 22.30
C ARG A 133 11.42 2.51 23.14
N ARG A 134 10.21 2.62 23.72
CA ARG A 134 9.58 1.57 24.54
C ARG A 134 9.17 0.35 23.73
N THR A 135 8.57 0.57 22.56
CA THR A 135 7.95 -0.53 21.77
C THR A 135 8.91 -1.19 20.80
N ARG A 136 9.92 -0.46 20.33
CA ARG A 136 10.87 -0.88 19.29
C ARG A 136 10.19 -1.42 18.01
N VAL A 137 8.93 -1.07 17.79
CA VAL A 137 8.18 -1.47 16.60
C VAL A 137 8.75 -0.71 15.40
N SER A 138 8.98 -1.46 14.32
CA SER A 138 9.43 -0.95 13.03
C SER A 138 8.52 0.16 12.49
N ASP A 139 9.09 1.26 11.99
CA ASP A 139 8.29 2.32 11.37
C ASP A 139 7.62 1.77 10.12
N ILE A 140 6.29 1.88 10.02
CA ILE A 140 5.54 1.42 8.85
C ILE A 140 6.07 2.04 7.56
N ALA A 141 6.57 3.28 7.59
CA ALA A 141 7.17 3.90 6.41
C ALA A 141 8.46 3.20 5.96
N GLN A 142 9.29 2.75 6.90
CA GLN A 142 10.50 1.98 6.58
C GLN A 142 10.12 0.60 6.06
N ARG A 143 9.11 -0.04 6.65
CA ARG A 143 8.58 -1.33 6.18
C ARG A 143 8.07 -1.25 4.74
N VAL A 144 7.24 -0.25 4.44
CA VAL A 144 6.68 -0.01 3.11
C VAL A 144 7.79 0.33 2.10
N ALA A 145 8.76 1.17 2.48
CA ALA A 145 9.90 1.48 1.62
C ALA A 145 10.73 0.22 1.30
N LYS A 146 10.98 -0.64 2.30
CA LYS A 146 11.68 -1.91 2.13
C LYS A 146 10.93 -2.86 1.20
N LEU A 147 9.62 -3.05 1.41
CA LEU A 147 8.79 -3.89 0.54
C LEU A 147 8.81 -3.40 -0.91
N LYS A 148 8.71 -2.08 -1.09
CA LYS A 148 8.78 -1.47 -2.41
C LYS A 148 10.14 -1.64 -3.08
N TRP A 149 11.24 -1.49 -2.34
CA TRP A 149 12.59 -1.73 -2.87
C TRP A 149 12.79 -3.19 -3.27
N GLN A 150 12.36 -4.13 -2.44
CA GLN A 150 12.40 -5.56 -2.75
C GLN A 150 11.61 -5.88 -4.03
N TRP A 151 10.42 -5.31 -4.18
CA TRP A 151 9.61 -5.45 -5.39
C TRP A 151 10.29 -4.80 -6.61
N ALA A 152 10.89 -3.63 -6.45
CA ALA A 152 11.62 -2.94 -7.50
C ALA A 152 12.81 -3.78 -8.00
N GLY A 153 13.58 -4.37 -7.08
CA GLY A 153 14.65 -5.31 -7.45
C GLY A 153 14.13 -6.57 -8.14
N HIS A 154 12.99 -7.12 -7.69
CA HIS A 154 12.34 -8.26 -8.35
C HIS A 154 11.98 -7.94 -9.80
N ILE A 155 11.42 -6.77 -10.06
CA ILE A 155 11.08 -6.32 -11.41
C ILE A 155 12.34 -6.06 -12.24
N ALA A 156 13.35 -5.40 -11.67
CA ALA A 156 14.59 -5.06 -12.38
C ALA A 156 15.41 -6.29 -12.83
N ARG A 157 15.28 -7.41 -12.13
CA ARG A 157 15.94 -8.69 -12.48
C ARG A 157 15.10 -9.60 -13.37
N ARG A 158 13.84 -9.28 -13.62
CA ARG A 158 12.94 -10.15 -14.37
C ARG A 158 13.24 -10.10 -15.88
N THR A 159 13.43 -11.26 -16.50
CA THR A 159 13.77 -11.40 -17.93
C THR A 159 12.68 -12.09 -18.77
N ASP A 160 11.59 -12.52 -18.15
CA ASP A 160 10.52 -13.34 -18.75
C ASP A 160 9.58 -12.60 -19.73
N GLY A 161 9.94 -11.39 -20.17
CA GLY A 161 9.15 -10.59 -21.11
C GLY A 161 7.81 -10.07 -20.60
N ARG A 162 7.45 -10.29 -19.32
CA ARG A 162 6.18 -9.80 -18.76
C ARG A 162 6.08 -8.29 -18.78
N TRP A 163 4.85 -7.81 -18.83
CA TRP A 163 4.52 -6.40 -19.00
C TRP A 163 4.84 -5.54 -17.77
N GLY A 164 5.17 -6.12 -16.62
CA GLY A 164 5.36 -5.39 -15.36
C GLY A 164 6.35 -4.23 -15.47
N LEU A 165 7.53 -4.47 -16.05
CA LEU A 165 8.53 -3.41 -16.26
C LEU A 165 8.03 -2.38 -17.29
N LYS A 166 7.45 -2.85 -18.41
CA LYS A 166 6.93 -1.99 -19.47
C LYS A 166 5.85 -1.03 -18.96
N VAL A 167 4.92 -1.51 -18.11
CA VAL A 167 3.85 -0.72 -17.52
C VAL A 167 4.39 0.33 -16.55
N LEU A 168 5.37 -0.03 -15.71
CA LEU A 168 5.95 0.90 -14.72
C LEU A 168 6.79 2.00 -15.37
N GLU A 169 7.42 1.73 -16.51
CA GLU A 169 8.21 2.69 -17.25
C GLU A 169 7.42 3.42 -18.34
N TRP A 170 6.17 3.00 -18.57
CA TRP A 170 5.36 3.54 -19.64
C TRP A 170 5.20 5.05 -19.51
N ARG A 171 5.55 5.75 -20.58
CA ARG A 171 5.33 7.19 -20.74
C ARG A 171 4.52 7.37 -22.01
N THR A 172 3.45 8.13 -21.92
CA THR A 172 2.66 8.53 -23.09
C THR A 172 3.57 9.24 -24.08
N ARG A 173 3.61 8.76 -25.33
CA ARG A 173 4.37 9.42 -26.42
C ARG A 173 3.74 10.77 -26.79
N THR A 174 2.41 10.83 -26.70
CA THR A 174 1.59 12.02 -26.92
C THR A 174 1.09 12.52 -25.56
N GLY A 175 1.49 13.72 -25.16
CA GLY A 175 1.08 14.35 -23.90
C GLY A 175 2.25 14.83 -23.04
N LYS A 176 2.19 16.09 -22.60
CA LYS A 176 3.13 16.67 -21.64
C LYS A 176 2.60 16.48 -20.23
N ARG A 177 3.50 16.25 -19.26
CA ARG A 177 3.13 16.22 -17.84
C ARG A 177 2.76 17.64 -17.42
N SER A 178 1.71 17.79 -16.61
CA SER A 178 1.34 19.10 -16.07
C SER A 178 2.51 19.70 -15.28
N VAL A 179 2.74 21.01 -15.46
CA VAL A 179 3.77 21.75 -14.73
C VAL A 179 3.35 21.93 -13.26
N GLY A 180 4.33 22.10 -12.36
CA GLY A 180 4.10 22.31 -10.93
C GLY A 180 4.03 21.01 -10.13
N ARG A 181 2.84 20.63 -9.67
CA ARG A 181 2.62 19.45 -8.79
C ARG A 181 1.90 18.32 -9.54
N PRO A 182 2.54 17.64 -10.50
CA PRO A 182 1.90 16.53 -11.19
C PRO A 182 1.76 15.30 -10.27
N PRO A 183 0.80 14.39 -10.55
CA PRO A 183 0.61 13.17 -9.76
C PRO A 183 1.87 12.32 -9.69
N THR A 184 2.23 11.80 -8.51
CA THR A 184 3.42 10.97 -8.28
C THR A 184 3.32 9.64 -9.03
N ARG A 185 4.37 9.26 -9.76
CA ARG A 185 4.48 7.93 -10.39
C ARG A 185 5.12 6.94 -9.43
N TRP A 186 4.89 5.65 -9.66
CA TRP A 186 5.48 4.58 -8.86
C TRP A 186 7.02 4.65 -8.79
N THR A 187 7.70 5.06 -9.87
CA THR A 187 9.16 5.18 -9.90
C THR A 187 9.70 6.46 -9.22
N ASP A 188 8.86 7.47 -8.98
CA ASP A 188 9.34 8.79 -8.57
C ASP A 188 9.97 8.74 -7.17
N ASP A 189 9.38 8.00 -6.23
CA ASP A 189 9.94 7.84 -4.89
C ASP A 189 11.19 6.95 -4.85
N ILE A 190 11.28 5.94 -5.73
CA ILE A 190 12.50 5.11 -5.88
C ILE A 190 13.64 5.95 -6.44
N ARG A 191 13.39 6.74 -7.50
CA ARG A 191 14.40 7.62 -8.10
C ARG A 191 14.88 8.71 -7.15
N ARG A 192 14.01 9.19 -6.25
CA ARG A 192 14.39 10.16 -5.23
C ARG A 192 15.41 9.60 -4.23
N VAL A 193 15.39 8.29 -3.97
CA VAL A 193 16.30 7.63 -3.01
C VAL A 193 17.53 7.05 -3.70
N ALA A 194 17.34 6.29 -4.79
CA ALA A 194 18.39 5.53 -5.47
C ALA A 194 18.86 6.16 -6.80
N GLY A 195 18.38 7.36 -7.13
CA GLY A 195 18.75 8.07 -8.36
C GLY A 195 18.13 7.51 -9.64
N SER A 196 18.53 8.07 -10.79
CA SER A 196 18.01 7.69 -12.11
C SER A 196 18.38 6.25 -12.50
N ARG A 197 19.53 5.76 -12.03
CA ARG A 197 20.07 4.42 -12.26
C ARG A 197 19.63 3.38 -11.22
N TRP A 198 18.53 3.64 -10.51
CA TRP A 198 18.01 2.75 -9.47
C TRP A 198 17.92 1.27 -9.87
N ARG A 199 17.72 0.95 -11.16
CA ARG A 199 17.67 -0.44 -11.66
C ARG A 199 18.99 -1.19 -11.46
N GLN A 200 20.13 -0.53 -11.69
CA GLN A 200 21.44 -1.14 -11.46
C GLN A 200 21.64 -1.39 -9.96
N ALA A 201 21.29 -0.40 -9.13
CA ALA A 201 21.35 -0.54 -7.67
C ALA A 201 20.39 -1.63 -7.16
N ALA A 202 19.21 -1.77 -7.75
CA ALA A 202 18.20 -2.74 -7.31
C ALA A 202 18.48 -4.17 -7.79
N GLN A 203 19.44 -4.38 -8.72
CA GLN A 203 19.89 -5.71 -9.12
C GLN A 203 20.70 -6.38 -8.02
N ASP A 204 21.50 -5.60 -7.30
CA ASP A 204 22.28 -6.05 -6.16
C ASP A 204 21.35 -6.53 -5.03
N ARG A 205 21.63 -7.72 -4.49
CA ARG A 205 20.88 -8.32 -3.36
C ARG A 205 21.53 -8.01 -2.02
N ALA A 206 22.72 -7.42 -2.00
CA ALA A 206 23.46 -7.08 -0.78
C ALA A 206 22.92 -5.80 -0.08
N LEU A 207 22.01 -5.07 -0.73
CA LEU A 207 21.37 -3.83 -0.26
C LEU A 207 19.88 -4.01 0.04
#